data_AF-A0A0S3U8S7-F1
#
_entry.id   AF-A0A0S3U8S7-F1
#
_cell.length_a   1.000
_cell.length_b   1.000
_cell.length_c   1.000
_cell.angle_alpha   90.00
_cell.angle_beta   90.00
_cell.angle_gamma   90.00
#
_symmetry.space_group_name_H-M   'P 1'
#
loop_
_entity.id
_entity.type
_entity.pdbx_description
1 polymer ?
#
loop_
_entity_poly.entity_id
_entity_poly.type
_entity_poly.pdbx_seq_one_letter_code
_entity_poly.pdbx_strand_id
1 'polypeptide(L)'
;MNFDAIFSFLEATSSRSESNWQLANLSNIARLLVPDVITGSQDTVLRADINTLWTQWFLESICDPERFVEPYPGYAHVFHAVNTEIPSIFSNIDAGKRSDLVKQIARLIEKEIQRRQIRSRAAFDSSIKDALWDVYGSDPRCWICGYQFSQWAIDKFLGRVTSELIPQPQFIDYLKPHGINKRDFQIEIDHVFPFAGGGDDDPNNLRLACGWCNSYKSDRLSIYDVAAKPPVIQHPKLGRVSVPHPFWSVRLLSLHRRCEYEGGCDKTVENSELTVTSRHQEGSMNPINLRVTCLDHDHLGSSRFISKTFAERLFKK
;
A
#
# COMPACT_ATOMS: atom_id res chain seq x y z
N MET A 1 -12.67 -9.45 -26.71
CA MET A 1 -13.09 -9.72 -25.32
C MET A 1 -13.76 -11.09 -25.32
N ASN A 2 -13.26 -12.07 -24.56
CA ASN A 2 -13.81 -13.43 -24.54
C ASN A 2 -14.88 -13.54 -23.45
N PHE A 3 -16.14 -13.28 -23.83
CA PHE A 3 -17.29 -13.33 -22.92
C PHE A 3 -17.44 -14.69 -22.23
N ASP A 4 -17.19 -15.78 -22.96
CA ASP A 4 -17.32 -17.15 -22.46
C ASP A 4 -16.32 -17.44 -21.34
N ALA A 5 -15.11 -16.88 -21.43
CA ALA A 5 -14.10 -17.02 -20.37
C ALA A 5 -14.51 -16.31 -19.07
N ILE A 6 -15.15 -15.15 -19.17
CA ILE A 6 -15.68 -14.40 -18.00
C ILE A 6 -16.81 -15.19 -17.37
N PHE A 7 -17.78 -15.62 -18.19
CA PHE A 7 -18.93 -16.37 -17.73
C PHE A 7 -18.52 -17.65 -17.01
N SER A 8 -17.63 -18.44 -17.63
CA SER A 8 -17.11 -19.69 -17.05
C SER A 8 -16.37 -19.45 -15.73
N PHE A 9 -15.58 -18.38 -15.65
CA PHE A 9 -14.88 -18.02 -14.41
C PHE A 9 -15.86 -17.67 -13.28
N LEU A 10 -16.85 -16.82 -13.57
CA LEU A 10 -17.85 -16.40 -12.58
C LEU A 10 -18.70 -17.58 -12.12
N GLU A 11 -19.15 -18.43 -13.03
CA GLU A 11 -19.92 -19.63 -12.71
C GLU A 11 -19.12 -20.55 -11.77
N ALA A 12 -17.86 -20.85 -12.12
CA ALA A 12 -17.01 -21.73 -11.33
C ALA A 12 -16.61 -21.17 -9.96
N THR A 13 -16.56 -19.84 -9.80
CA THR A 13 -16.14 -19.17 -8.55
C THR A 13 -17.31 -18.74 -7.64
N SER A 14 -18.53 -18.68 -8.16
CA SER A 14 -19.75 -18.25 -7.45
C SER A 14 -20.31 -19.27 -6.44
N SER A 15 -19.46 -20.14 -5.89
CA SER A 15 -19.88 -21.28 -5.08
C SER A 15 -20.54 -20.87 -3.74
N ARG A 16 -21.49 -21.70 -3.26
CA ARG A 16 -22.17 -21.49 -1.96
C ARG A 16 -21.15 -21.63 -0.83
N SER A 17 -21.36 -20.97 0.31
CA SER A 17 -20.39 -20.93 1.42
C SER A 17 -19.89 -22.30 1.90
N GLU A 18 -20.72 -23.35 1.77
CA GLU A 18 -20.37 -24.74 2.12
C GLU A 18 -19.36 -25.37 1.14
N SER A 19 -19.42 -25.04 -0.16
CA SER A 19 -18.50 -25.60 -1.16
C SER A 19 -17.08 -25.04 -1.07
N ASN A 20 -16.90 -23.88 -0.44
CA ASN A 20 -15.59 -23.27 -0.20
C ASN A 20 -14.73 -24.04 0.83
N TRP A 21 -15.32 -24.97 1.57
CA TRP A 21 -14.61 -25.84 2.52
C TRP A 21 -14.31 -27.25 1.95
N GLN A 22 -14.48 -27.43 0.63
CA GLN A 22 -14.22 -28.70 -0.06
C GLN A 22 -12.98 -28.60 -0.95
N LEU A 23 -11.99 -29.46 -0.70
CA LEU A 23 -10.70 -29.46 -1.43
C LEU A 23 -10.86 -29.62 -2.94
N ALA A 24 -11.82 -30.43 -3.39
CA ALA A 24 -12.08 -30.64 -4.82
C ALA A 24 -12.51 -29.34 -5.52
N ASN A 25 -13.37 -28.53 -4.88
CA ASN A 25 -13.82 -27.26 -5.44
C ASN A 25 -12.69 -26.23 -5.43
N LEU A 26 -11.92 -26.14 -4.34
CA LEU A 26 -10.75 -25.26 -4.26
C LEU A 26 -9.71 -25.62 -5.33
N SER A 27 -9.49 -26.92 -5.57
CA SER A 27 -8.57 -27.40 -6.62
C SER A 27 -9.02 -27.00 -8.01
N ASN A 28 -10.33 -26.99 -8.28
CA ASN A 28 -10.88 -26.53 -9.55
C ASN A 28 -10.71 -25.02 -9.72
N ILE A 29 -11.05 -24.24 -8.68
CA ILE A 29 -10.88 -22.78 -8.68
C ILE A 29 -9.41 -22.39 -8.88
N ALA A 30 -8.48 -23.07 -8.19
CA ALA A 30 -7.05 -22.77 -8.27
C ALA A 30 -6.43 -22.97 -9.67
N ARG A 31 -7.08 -23.74 -10.55
CA ARG A 31 -6.64 -23.94 -11.95
C ARG A 31 -7.16 -22.88 -12.91
N LEU A 32 -8.11 -22.05 -12.48
CA LEU A 32 -8.68 -21.02 -13.32
C LEU A 32 -7.71 -19.86 -13.47
N LEU A 33 -7.63 -19.34 -14.70
CA LEU A 33 -6.99 -18.05 -14.95
C LEU A 33 -8.03 -16.96 -14.73
N VAL A 34 -7.69 -15.96 -13.91
CA VAL A 34 -8.54 -14.78 -13.71
C VAL A 34 -8.52 -13.96 -15.01
N PRO A 35 -9.67 -13.73 -15.67
CA PRO A 35 -9.73 -12.88 -16.85
C PRO A 35 -9.31 -11.44 -16.53
N ASP A 36 -8.45 -10.85 -17.36
CA ASP A 36 -7.89 -9.49 -17.13
C ASP A 36 -8.96 -8.40 -16.99
N VAL A 37 -10.15 -8.60 -17.56
CA VAL A 37 -11.28 -7.68 -17.41
C VAL A 37 -11.83 -7.61 -15.98
N ILE A 38 -11.65 -8.68 -15.17
CA ILE A 38 -12.09 -8.70 -13.78
C ILE A 38 -11.17 -7.82 -12.92
N THR A 39 -9.87 -7.86 -13.18
CA THR A 39 -8.87 -7.12 -12.41
C THR A 39 -8.57 -5.73 -12.97
N GLY A 40 -8.86 -5.50 -14.25
CA GLY A 40 -8.72 -4.22 -14.93
C GLY A 40 -7.30 -3.67 -14.85
N SER A 41 -7.16 -2.34 -14.67
CA SER A 41 -5.83 -1.71 -14.54
C SER A 41 -5.12 -2.04 -13.22
N GLN A 42 -5.76 -2.80 -12.32
CA GLN A 42 -5.17 -3.22 -11.06
C GLN A 42 -4.55 -4.62 -11.11
N ASP A 43 -4.64 -5.32 -12.25
CA ASP A 43 -4.15 -6.70 -12.41
C ASP A 43 -2.71 -6.89 -11.95
N THR A 44 -1.81 -6.02 -12.41
CA THR A 44 -0.39 -6.11 -12.08
C THR A 44 -0.16 -5.96 -10.58
N VAL A 45 -0.85 -5.03 -9.92
CA VAL A 45 -0.69 -4.80 -8.46
C VAL A 45 -1.24 -6.00 -7.68
N LEU A 46 -2.45 -6.46 -8.02
CA LEU A 46 -3.09 -7.62 -7.38
C LEU A 46 -2.22 -8.87 -7.48
N ARG A 47 -1.71 -9.18 -8.67
CA ARG A 47 -0.86 -10.36 -8.93
C ARG A 47 0.51 -10.23 -8.27
N ALA A 48 1.15 -9.06 -8.35
CA ALA A 48 2.46 -8.86 -7.75
C ALA A 48 2.40 -8.99 -6.22
N ASP A 49 1.40 -8.37 -5.59
CA ASP A 49 1.24 -8.37 -4.15
C ASP A 49 0.91 -9.79 -3.62
N ILE A 50 0.03 -10.57 -4.30
CA ILE A 50 -0.27 -11.95 -3.87
C ILE A 50 0.92 -12.90 -4.07
N ASN A 51 1.64 -12.78 -5.20
CA ASN A 51 2.82 -13.61 -5.47
C ASN A 51 3.94 -13.33 -4.47
N THR A 52 4.11 -12.06 -4.08
CA THR A 52 5.07 -11.66 -3.06
C THR A 52 4.70 -12.25 -1.71
N LEU A 53 3.41 -12.20 -1.33
CA LEU A 53 2.91 -12.78 -0.10
C LEU A 53 3.09 -14.30 -0.04
N TRP A 54 2.78 -15.02 -1.12
CA TRP A 54 3.00 -16.47 -1.19
C TRP A 54 4.49 -16.83 -1.15
N THR A 55 5.34 -16.04 -1.80
CA THR A 55 6.79 -16.23 -1.72
C THR A 55 7.28 -16.07 -0.29
N GLN A 56 6.79 -15.03 0.41
CA GLN A 56 7.10 -14.80 1.81
C GLN A 56 6.66 -15.98 2.68
N TRP A 57 5.40 -16.42 2.59
CA TRP A 57 4.90 -17.58 3.35
C TRP A 57 5.67 -18.86 3.06
N PHE A 58 6.06 -19.08 1.79
CA PHE A 58 6.89 -20.22 1.42
C PHE A 58 8.25 -20.16 2.14
N LEU A 59 8.94 -19.01 2.09
CA LEU A 59 10.23 -18.85 2.78
C LEU A 59 10.11 -19.05 4.29
N GLU A 60 9.10 -18.45 4.92
CA GLU A 60 8.87 -18.53 6.37
C GLU A 60 8.45 -19.94 6.82
N SER A 61 7.80 -20.72 5.94
CA SER A 61 7.50 -22.13 6.21
C SER A 61 8.74 -23.02 6.29
N ILE A 62 9.85 -22.61 5.66
CA ILE A 62 11.13 -23.33 5.67
C ILE A 62 11.93 -22.94 6.91
N CYS A 63 11.95 -21.65 7.25
CA CYS A 63 12.66 -21.16 8.42
C CYS A 63 11.97 -19.88 8.93
N ASP A 64 11.40 -19.97 10.12
CA ASP A 64 10.70 -18.88 10.79
C ASP A 64 11.69 -17.76 11.19
N PRO A 65 11.58 -16.55 10.59
CA PRO A 65 12.45 -15.42 10.90
C PRO A 65 12.41 -15.01 12.38
N GLU A 66 11.26 -15.11 13.06
CA GLU A 66 11.09 -14.66 14.45
C GLU A 66 12.07 -15.33 15.41
N ARG A 67 12.44 -16.58 15.13
CA ARG A 67 13.41 -17.35 15.92
C ARG A 67 14.82 -16.77 15.91
N PHE A 68 15.11 -15.86 14.98
CA PHE A 68 16.43 -15.29 14.75
C PHE A 68 16.46 -13.76 14.87
N VAL A 69 15.34 -13.10 15.19
CA VAL A 69 15.30 -11.63 15.29
C VAL A 69 16.13 -11.14 16.47
N GLU A 70 15.90 -11.67 17.67
CA GLU A 70 16.58 -11.22 18.90
C GLU A 70 16.92 -12.39 19.86
N PRO A 71 18.20 -12.70 20.10
CA PRO A 71 19.39 -12.20 19.40
C PRO A 71 19.58 -12.86 18.02
N TYR A 72 20.13 -12.13 17.06
CA TYR A 72 20.49 -12.69 15.76
C TYR A 72 21.81 -13.47 15.83
N PRO A 73 21.79 -14.80 15.59
CA PRO A 73 22.97 -15.63 15.75
C PRO A 73 23.91 -15.62 14.53
N GLY A 74 23.54 -14.91 13.46
CA GLY A 74 24.33 -14.82 12.23
C GLY A 74 23.88 -15.76 11.11
N TYR A 75 24.30 -15.44 9.88
CA TYR A 75 23.90 -16.11 8.64
C TYR A 75 24.10 -17.63 8.66
N ALA A 76 25.17 -18.12 9.29
CA ALA A 76 25.48 -19.55 9.33
C ALA A 76 24.37 -20.38 9.99
N HIS A 77 23.71 -19.84 11.01
CA HIS A 77 22.59 -20.50 11.69
C HIS A 77 21.34 -20.55 10.82
N VAL A 78 21.05 -19.45 10.11
CA VAL A 78 19.94 -19.38 9.12
C VAL A 78 20.21 -20.37 7.99
N PHE A 79 21.43 -20.37 7.45
CA PHE A 79 21.84 -21.30 6.41
C PHE A 79 21.70 -22.76 6.86
N HIS A 80 22.13 -23.08 8.09
CA HIS A 80 22.00 -24.44 8.65
C HIS A 80 20.54 -24.87 8.80
N ALA A 81 19.67 -23.99 9.29
CA ALA A 81 18.24 -24.28 9.41
C ALA A 81 17.61 -24.58 8.03
N VAL A 82 17.87 -23.72 7.04
CA VAL A 82 17.39 -23.93 5.66
C VAL A 82 17.98 -25.19 5.03
N ASN A 83 19.28 -25.46 5.22
CA ASN A 83 19.94 -26.63 4.66
C ASN A 83 19.41 -27.95 5.25
N THR A 84 18.87 -27.92 6.47
CA THR A 84 18.25 -29.07 7.11
C THR A 84 16.90 -29.41 6.48
N GLU A 85 16.10 -28.39 6.14
CA GLU A 85 14.74 -28.58 5.60
C GLU A 85 14.70 -28.81 4.09
N ILE A 86 15.54 -28.12 3.31
CA ILE A 86 15.49 -28.18 1.84
C ILE A 86 15.59 -29.59 1.24
N PRO A 87 16.39 -30.54 1.76
CA PRO A 87 16.42 -31.91 1.26
C PRO A 87 15.08 -32.65 1.36
N SER A 88 14.24 -32.32 2.34
CA SER A 88 12.91 -32.96 2.51
C SER A 88 11.90 -32.42 1.50
N ILE A 89 11.97 -31.12 1.20
CA ILE A 89 11.10 -30.42 0.25
C ILE A 89 11.50 -30.72 -1.20
N PHE A 90 12.80 -30.75 -1.48
CA PHE A 90 13.36 -30.93 -2.82
C PHE A 90 14.29 -32.15 -2.88
N SER A 91 13.70 -33.34 -2.78
CA SER A 91 14.42 -34.61 -2.79
C SER A 91 15.08 -34.94 -4.14
N ASN A 92 14.46 -34.52 -5.25
CA ASN A 92 14.84 -34.92 -6.61
C ASN A 92 15.72 -33.90 -7.37
N ILE A 93 16.35 -32.95 -6.68
CA ILE A 93 17.26 -31.99 -7.32
C ILE A 93 18.73 -32.38 -7.11
N ASP A 94 19.55 -32.11 -8.14
CA ASP A 94 21.00 -32.26 -8.11
C ASP A 94 21.63 -31.53 -6.91
N ALA A 95 22.71 -32.09 -6.36
CA ALA A 95 23.37 -31.57 -5.16
C ALA A 95 23.92 -30.15 -5.33
N GLY A 96 24.46 -29.81 -6.51
CA GLY A 96 24.94 -28.46 -6.81
C GLY A 96 23.79 -27.45 -6.81
N LYS A 97 22.73 -27.76 -7.56
CA LYS A 97 21.51 -26.92 -7.61
C LYS A 97 20.85 -26.76 -6.24
N ARG A 98 20.87 -27.82 -5.42
CA ARG A 98 20.38 -27.78 -4.04
C ARG A 98 21.18 -26.79 -3.20
N SER A 99 22.51 -26.83 -3.26
CA SER A 99 23.36 -25.89 -2.52
C SER A 99 23.06 -24.44 -2.91
N ASP A 100 22.87 -24.17 -4.20
CA ASP A 100 22.55 -22.82 -4.66
C ASP A 100 21.16 -22.36 -4.21
N LEU A 101 20.18 -23.26 -4.19
CA LEU A 101 18.84 -22.98 -3.69
C LEU A 101 18.86 -22.66 -2.18
N VAL A 102 19.57 -23.46 -1.37
CA VAL A 102 19.75 -23.21 0.07
C VAL A 102 20.35 -21.83 0.30
N LYS A 103 21.42 -21.47 -0.43
CA LYS A 103 22.06 -20.14 -0.30
C LYS A 103 21.09 -19.01 -0.64
N GLN A 104 20.30 -19.16 -1.70
CA GLN A 104 19.33 -18.15 -2.10
C GLN A 104 18.24 -17.96 -1.05
N ILE A 105 17.63 -19.05 -0.59
CA ILE A 105 16.58 -19.02 0.43
C ILE A 105 17.12 -18.46 1.75
N ALA A 106 18.28 -18.93 2.21
CA ALA A 106 18.89 -18.44 3.45
C ALA A 106 19.16 -16.93 3.40
N ARG A 107 19.61 -16.39 2.25
CA ARG A 107 19.80 -14.95 2.06
C ARG A 107 18.48 -14.17 2.07
N LEU A 108 17.42 -14.72 1.48
CA LEU A 108 16.10 -14.07 1.50
C LEU A 108 15.52 -14.04 2.91
N ILE A 109 15.68 -15.12 3.67
CA ILE A 109 15.25 -15.21 5.08
C ILE A 109 16.10 -14.32 5.98
N GLU A 110 17.42 -14.26 5.77
CA GLU A 110 18.29 -13.33 6.48
C GLU A 110 17.85 -11.87 6.25
N LYS A 111 17.52 -11.51 5.02
CA LYS A 111 16.95 -10.19 4.73
C LYS A 111 15.67 -9.98 5.55
N GLU A 112 14.75 -10.91 5.56
CA GLU A 112 13.51 -10.82 6.35
C GLU A 112 13.77 -10.66 7.86
N ILE A 113 14.75 -11.39 8.42
CA ILE A 113 15.17 -11.22 9.81
C ILE A 113 15.66 -9.79 10.06
N GLN A 114 16.55 -9.28 9.20
CA GLN A 114 17.06 -7.92 9.28
C GLN A 114 15.96 -6.86 9.15
N ARG A 115 14.85 -7.14 8.43
CA ARG A 115 13.68 -6.26 8.37
C ARG A 115 12.98 -6.16 9.72
N ARG A 116 12.77 -7.30 10.38
CA ARG A 116 12.00 -7.42 11.62
C ARG A 116 12.76 -6.99 12.86
N GLN A 117 14.09 -7.02 12.82
CA GLN A 117 14.90 -6.43 13.86
C GLN A 117 14.53 -4.96 14.04
N ILE A 118 14.22 -4.58 15.29
CA ILE A 118 13.86 -3.21 15.63
C ILE A 118 15.10 -2.34 15.40
N ARG A 119 15.18 -1.77 14.21
CA ARG A 119 16.12 -0.70 13.93
C ARG A 119 15.61 0.54 14.64
N SER A 120 16.43 1.14 15.51
CA SER A 120 16.14 2.48 15.98
C SER A 120 16.17 3.42 14.79
N ARG A 121 15.07 4.15 14.55
CA ARG A 121 15.10 5.23 13.56
C ARG A 121 16.10 6.27 14.06
N ALA A 122 17.20 6.46 13.34
CA ALA A 122 18.04 7.61 13.56
C ALA A 122 17.23 8.87 13.23
N ALA A 123 17.41 9.94 13.99
CA ALA A 123 16.89 11.23 13.58
C ALA A 123 17.63 11.63 12.29
N PHE A 124 16.89 11.99 11.24
CA PHE A 124 17.49 12.55 10.04
C PHE A 124 18.26 13.81 10.42
N ASP A 125 19.50 13.89 9.95
CA ASP A 125 20.32 15.08 10.13
C ASP A 125 19.76 16.25 9.31
N SER A 126 20.31 17.45 9.52
CA SER A 126 19.92 18.62 8.73
C SER A 126 20.28 18.46 7.25
N SER A 127 21.36 17.72 6.94
CA SER A 127 21.87 17.59 5.58
C SER A 127 20.93 16.81 4.65
N ILE A 128 20.27 15.75 5.15
CA ILE A 128 19.25 15.00 4.41
C ILE A 128 18.01 15.85 4.16
N LYS A 129 17.62 16.68 5.14
CA LYS A 129 16.48 17.59 4.97
C LYS A 129 16.76 18.62 3.88
N ASP A 130 17.95 19.20 3.88
CA ASP A 130 18.36 20.19 2.88
C ASP A 130 18.45 19.55 1.48
N ALA A 131 19.03 18.35 1.37
CA ALA A 131 19.11 17.62 0.10
C ALA A 131 17.72 17.25 -0.47
N LEU A 132 16.79 16.79 0.38
CA LEU A 132 15.41 16.55 -0.04
C LEU A 132 14.71 17.85 -0.43
N TRP A 133 14.97 18.94 0.27
CA TRP A 133 14.38 20.23 -0.03
C TRP A 133 14.84 20.77 -1.40
N ASP A 134 16.12 20.64 -1.72
CA ASP A 134 16.69 21.06 -3.01
C ASP A 134 16.06 20.33 -4.20
N VAL A 135 15.65 19.06 -4.02
CA VAL A 135 14.98 18.26 -5.06
C VAL A 135 13.53 18.71 -5.29
N TYR A 136 12.80 19.05 -4.23
CA TYR A 136 11.37 19.39 -4.32
C TYR A 136 11.12 20.86 -4.66
N GLY A 137 12.10 21.74 -4.44
CA GLY A 137 12.08 23.12 -4.90
C GLY A 137 11.00 23.97 -4.24
N SER A 138 10.43 24.91 -5.01
CA SER A 138 9.56 25.97 -4.49
C SER A 138 8.08 25.60 -4.36
N ASP A 139 7.63 24.49 -4.97
CA ASP A 139 6.25 24.00 -4.85
C ASP A 139 6.21 22.55 -4.36
N PRO A 140 6.67 22.27 -3.13
CA PRO A 140 6.80 20.90 -2.66
C PRO A 140 5.41 20.25 -2.50
N ARG A 141 5.28 19.05 -3.07
CA ARG A 141 4.07 18.23 -3.01
C ARG A 141 4.34 16.89 -2.36
N CYS A 142 3.31 16.30 -1.76
CA CYS A 142 3.38 14.94 -1.28
C CYS A 142 3.61 13.98 -2.46
N TRP A 143 4.66 13.17 -2.39
CA TRP A 143 5.01 12.24 -3.48
C TRP A 143 3.95 11.16 -3.76
N ILE A 144 3.07 10.89 -2.79
CA ILE A 144 1.99 9.91 -2.88
C ILE A 144 0.74 10.53 -3.50
N CYS A 145 0.21 11.60 -2.91
CA CYS A 145 -1.10 12.13 -3.29
C CYS A 145 -1.07 13.48 -4.01
N GLY A 146 0.10 14.11 -4.16
CA GLY A 146 0.25 15.42 -4.80
C GLY A 146 -0.29 16.61 -3.99
N TYR A 147 -0.65 16.41 -2.72
CA TYR A 147 -1.03 17.50 -1.80
C TYR A 147 0.07 18.55 -1.76
N GLN A 148 -0.28 19.80 -2.04
CA GLN A 148 0.61 20.95 -2.01
C GLN A 148 0.82 21.40 -0.57
N PHE A 149 2.07 21.39 -0.10
CA PHE A 149 2.35 21.81 1.26
C PHE A 149 2.17 23.32 1.42
N SER A 150 1.51 23.74 2.50
CA SER A 150 1.36 25.16 2.84
C SER A 150 2.66 25.73 3.40
N GLN A 151 2.79 27.06 3.39
CA GLN A 151 3.95 27.73 3.98
C GLN A 151 4.16 27.35 5.45
N TRP A 152 3.09 27.29 6.24
CA TRP A 152 3.11 26.71 7.59
C TRP A 152 3.81 25.33 7.69
N ALA A 153 3.51 24.40 6.77
CA ALA A 153 4.06 23.05 6.80
C ALA A 153 5.56 23.05 6.44
N ILE A 154 5.93 23.89 5.47
CA ILE A 154 7.31 24.13 5.04
C ILE A 154 8.14 24.69 6.19
N ASP A 155 7.68 25.77 6.81
CA ASP A 155 8.41 26.43 7.90
C ASP A 155 8.56 25.51 9.10
N LYS A 156 7.50 24.75 9.44
CA LYS A 156 7.58 23.73 10.49
C LYS A 156 8.61 22.63 10.16
N PHE A 157 8.65 22.15 8.93
CA PHE A 157 9.59 21.11 8.49
C PHE A 157 11.06 21.57 8.61
N LEU A 158 11.31 22.82 8.21
CA LEU A 158 12.61 23.48 8.25
C LEU A 158 12.99 24.04 9.64
N GLY A 159 12.13 23.85 10.66
CA GLY A 159 12.38 24.31 12.03
C GLY A 159 12.31 25.84 12.21
N ARG A 160 11.66 26.55 11.29
CA ARG A 160 11.45 28.00 11.35
C ARG A 160 10.30 28.34 12.29
N VAL A 161 10.33 29.55 12.86
CA VAL A 161 9.25 30.05 13.72
C VAL A 161 8.00 30.27 12.88
N THR A 162 6.90 29.59 13.23
CA THR A 162 5.62 29.71 12.51
C THR A 162 4.68 30.69 13.22
N SER A 163 4.26 31.77 12.57
CA SER A 163 3.15 32.63 13.02
C SER A 163 1.80 32.26 12.39
N GLU A 164 1.82 31.45 11.32
CA GLU A 164 0.63 31.08 10.56
C GLU A 164 -0.23 30.02 11.26
N LEU A 165 -1.55 30.14 11.09
CA LEU A 165 -2.51 29.15 11.53
C LEU A 165 -2.53 27.95 10.57
N ILE A 166 -2.63 26.74 11.14
CA ILE A 166 -2.79 25.51 10.36
C ILE A 166 -4.06 25.62 9.52
N PRO A 167 -4.03 25.34 8.20
CA PRO A 167 -5.23 25.22 7.40
C PRO A 167 -6.15 24.16 8.02
N GLN A 168 -7.36 24.54 8.43
CA GLN A 168 -8.35 23.62 8.98
C GLN A 168 -9.56 23.60 8.02
N PRO A 169 -9.68 22.58 7.16
CA PRO A 169 -10.76 22.51 6.21
C PRO A 169 -12.09 22.28 6.94
N GLN A 170 -13.13 22.96 6.49
CA GLN A 170 -14.49 22.76 7.03
C GLN A 170 -15.11 21.46 6.52
N PHE A 171 -14.65 20.99 5.36
CA PHE A 171 -15.13 19.77 4.71
C PHE A 171 -13.97 18.82 4.40
N ILE A 172 -14.24 17.52 4.53
CA ILE A 172 -13.27 16.44 4.41
C ILE A 172 -13.73 15.50 3.30
N ASP A 173 -12.81 15.07 2.45
CA ASP A 173 -13.02 13.97 1.49
C ASP A 173 -13.22 12.67 2.26
N TYR A 174 -14.41 12.06 2.20
CA TYR A 174 -14.71 10.85 2.96
C TYR A 174 -13.98 9.59 2.44
N LEU A 175 -13.43 9.63 1.22
CA LEU A 175 -12.64 8.53 0.62
C LEU A 175 -11.14 8.66 0.93
N LYS A 176 -10.69 9.87 1.22
CA LYS A 176 -9.33 10.21 1.63
C LYS A 176 -9.42 11.23 2.77
N PRO A 177 -9.69 10.81 4.03
CA PRO A 177 -10.02 11.71 5.14
C PRO A 177 -8.80 12.50 5.68
N HIS A 178 -8.13 13.22 4.79
CA HIS A 178 -7.04 14.13 5.03
C HIS A 178 -7.56 15.42 5.67
N GLY A 179 -6.97 15.82 6.79
CA GLY A 179 -7.31 17.05 7.50
C GLY A 179 -8.17 16.85 8.73
N ILE A 180 -8.42 15.60 9.11
CA ILE A 180 -8.98 15.26 10.43
C ILE A 180 -7.96 15.61 11.51
N ASN A 181 -6.68 15.27 11.29
CA ASN A 181 -5.62 15.53 12.25
C ASN A 181 -4.70 16.64 11.75
N LYS A 182 -4.16 17.44 12.69
CA LYS A 182 -3.13 18.46 12.38
C LYS A 182 -1.86 17.86 11.77
N ARG A 183 -1.61 16.56 12.03
CA ARG A 183 -0.49 15.81 11.46
C ARG A 183 -0.64 15.65 9.94
N ASP A 184 -1.87 15.57 9.44
CA ASP A 184 -2.13 15.29 8.02
C ASP A 184 -1.49 16.33 7.10
N PHE A 185 -1.44 17.59 7.54
CA PHE A 185 -0.85 18.72 6.82
C PHE A 185 0.67 18.85 6.95
N GLN A 186 1.32 18.05 7.79
CA GLN A 186 2.77 18.15 8.03
C GLN A 186 3.56 17.44 6.95
N ILE A 187 4.74 17.97 6.65
CA ILE A 187 5.74 17.30 5.82
C ILE A 187 6.46 16.27 6.69
N GLU A 188 6.47 15.02 6.24
CA GLU A 188 7.21 13.93 6.86
C GLU A 188 8.14 13.31 5.81
N ILE A 189 9.33 12.89 6.23
CA ILE A 189 10.22 12.09 5.41
C ILE A 189 9.69 10.65 5.46
N ASP A 190 9.37 10.11 4.29
CA ASP A 190 8.89 8.74 4.11
C ASP A 190 9.90 7.95 3.29
N HIS A 191 10.11 6.70 3.70
CA HIS A 191 10.89 5.74 2.92
C HIS A 191 9.98 5.07 1.90
N VAL A 192 10.24 5.21 0.60
CA VAL A 192 9.48 4.58 -0.49
C VAL A 192 9.29 3.09 -0.21
N PHE A 193 10.38 2.41 0.13
CA PHE A 193 10.37 1.10 0.77
C PHE A 193 10.51 1.29 2.29
N PRO A 194 9.51 0.89 3.10
CA PRO A 194 9.44 1.26 4.51
C PRO A 194 10.64 0.75 5.28
N PHE A 195 11.12 1.56 6.23
CA PHE A 195 12.25 1.21 7.09
C PHE A 195 12.05 -0.11 7.86
N ALA A 196 10.84 -0.35 8.38
CA ALA A 196 10.46 -1.61 9.03
C ALA A 196 10.41 -2.80 8.04
N GLY A 197 10.30 -2.53 6.74
CA GLY A 197 10.46 -3.52 5.69
C GLY A 197 11.91 -3.69 5.24
N GLY A 198 12.90 -3.09 5.93
CA GLY A 198 14.32 -3.13 5.55
C GLY A 198 14.77 -2.04 4.58
N GLY A 199 13.98 -0.97 4.41
CA GLY A 199 14.45 0.24 3.74
C GLY A 199 15.64 0.86 4.46
N ASP A 200 16.58 1.39 3.70
CA ASP A 200 17.71 2.16 4.19
C ASP A 200 17.46 3.67 4.05
N ASP A 201 18.35 4.46 4.64
CA ASP A 201 18.33 5.92 4.55
C ASP A 201 19.01 6.43 3.28
N ASP A 202 19.11 5.60 2.23
CA ASP A 202 19.58 6.03 0.91
C ASP A 202 18.67 7.18 0.43
N PRO A 203 19.23 8.33 0.01
CA PRO A 203 18.44 9.45 -0.50
C PRO A 203 17.45 9.07 -1.61
N ASN A 204 17.76 8.04 -2.42
CA ASN A 204 16.86 7.54 -3.46
C ASN A 204 15.63 6.82 -2.88
N ASN A 205 15.71 6.30 -1.67
CA ASN A 205 14.61 5.70 -0.93
C ASN A 205 13.80 6.74 -0.13
N LEU A 206 14.26 7.99 0.00
CA LEU A 206 13.59 9.02 0.80
C LEU A 206 12.75 9.96 -0.07
N ARG A 207 11.54 10.29 0.37
CA ARG A 207 10.62 11.23 -0.30
C ARG A 207 9.82 12.05 0.72
N LEU A 208 9.28 13.20 0.30
CA LEU A 208 8.42 14.04 1.15
C LEU A 208 6.95 13.61 1.04
N ALA A 209 6.35 13.20 2.15
CA ALA A 209 4.96 12.78 2.24
C ALA A 209 4.15 13.65 3.20
N CYS A 210 2.85 13.78 2.97
CA CYS A 210 1.96 14.36 3.97
C CYS A 210 1.70 13.34 5.09
N GLY A 211 1.42 13.81 6.31
CA GLY A 211 1.25 12.94 7.47
C GLY A 211 0.10 11.93 7.31
N TRP A 212 -0.94 12.25 6.54
CA TRP A 212 -2.01 11.29 6.25
C TRP A 212 -1.48 10.12 5.43
N CYS A 213 -0.81 10.39 4.31
CA CYS A 213 -0.26 9.33 3.46
C CYS A 213 0.78 8.49 4.22
N ASN A 214 1.69 9.13 4.94
CA ASN A 214 2.73 8.42 5.69
C ASN A 214 2.13 7.53 6.80
N SER A 215 1.12 8.02 7.54
CA SER A 215 0.49 7.25 8.61
C SER A 215 -0.26 6.00 8.11
N TYR A 216 -0.95 6.10 6.97
CA TYR A 216 -1.68 4.97 6.41
C TYR A 216 -0.81 4.05 5.56
N LYS A 217 0.28 4.55 4.95
CA LYS A 217 1.34 3.71 4.36
C LYS A 217 1.97 2.86 5.45
N SER A 218 2.46 3.49 6.52
CA SER A 218 3.14 2.80 7.62
C SER A 218 4.27 1.91 7.07
N ASP A 219 4.28 0.66 7.48
CA ASP A 219 5.15 -0.45 7.13
C ASP A 219 4.54 -1.39 6.08
N ARG A 220 3.35 -1.08 5.57
CA ARG A 220 2.61 -1.95 4.66
C ARG A 220 3.16 -1.89 3.25
N LEU A 221 3.16 -3.04 2.58
CA LEU A 221 3.70 -3.23 1.24
C LEU A 221 2.70 -3.84 0.28
N SER A 222 1.74 -4.61 0.78
CA SER A 222 0.79 -5.39 -0.02
C SER A 222 -0.64 -4.96 0.30
N ILE A 223 -1.48 -4.82 -0.74
CA ILE A 223 -2.92 -4.55 -0.55
C ILE A 223 -3.62 -5.59 0.34
N TYR A 224 -3.02 -6.78 0.50
CA TYR A 224 -3.51 -7.87 1.33
C TYR A 224 -3.07 -7.77 2.81
N ASP A 225 -2.27 -6.76 3.18
CA ASP A 225 -1.85 -6.47 4.57
C ASP A 225 -3.00 -5.92 5.44
N VAL A 226 -4.17 -5.70 4.84
CA VAL A 226 -5.35 -5.12 5.47
C VAL A 226 -6.58 -5.95 5.14
N ALA A 227 -7.63 -5.81 5.95
CA ALA A 227 -8.85 -6.60 5.79
C ALA A 227 -9.45 -6.44 4.38
N ALA A 228 -9.73 -7.57 3.71
CA ALA A 228 -10.22 -7.61 2.33
C ALA A 228 -11.60 -6.93 2.13
N LYS A 229 -12.40 -6.79 3.20
CA LYS A 229 -13.72 -6.15 3.14
C LYS A 229 -13.60 -4.65 3.39
N PRO A 230 -14.09 -3.79 2.46
CA PRO A 230 -14.11 -2.35 2.70
C PRO A 230 -14.99 -1.99 3.90
N PRO A 231 -14.57 -1.03 4.74
CA PRO A 231 -15.45 -0.45 5.75
C PRO A 231 -16.71 0.18 5.13
N VAL A 232 -17.74 0.33 5.94
CA VAL A 232 -19.02 0.92 5.52
C VAL A 232 -19.37 2.07 6.46
N ILE A 233 -19.80 3.19 5.91
CA ILE A 233 -20.23 4.37 6.66
C ILE A 233 -21.67 4.73 6.29
N GLN A 234 -22.31 5.54 7.13
CA GLN A 234 -23.58 6.20 6.83
C GLN A 234 -23.28 7.60 6.29
N HIS A 235 -23.23 7.79 4.98
CA HIS A 235 -23.01 9.09 4.35
C HIS A 235 -24.27 9.97 4.43
N PRO A 236 -24.17 11.27 4.75
CA PRO A 236 -25.33 12.14 4.96
C PRO A 236 -26.20 12.33 3.71
N LYS A 237 -25.62 12.27 2.52
CA LYS A 237 -26.34 12.43 1.23
C LYS A 237 -26.55 11.13 0.45
N LEU A 238 -25.68 10.14 0.67
CA LEU A 238 -25.60 8.93 -0.17
C LEU A 238 -26.12 7.68 0.58
N GLY A 239 -26.52 7.83 1.84
CA GLY A 239 -26.94 6.71 2.66
C GLY A 239 -25.76 5.79 3.00
N ARG A 240 -26.02 4.48 3.07
CA ARG A 240 -25.02 3.49 3.47
C ARG A 240 -24.08 3.20 2.30
N VAL A 241 -22.82 3.57 2.43
CA VAL A 241 -21.81 3.41 1.37
C VAL A 241 -20.53 2.77 1.90
N SER A 242 -19.88 1.96 1.07
CA SER A 242 -18.53 1.47 1.37
C SER A 242 -17.49 2.56 1.15
N VAL A 243 -16.43 2.55 1.95
CA VAL A 243 -15.24 3.40 1.78
C VAL A 243 -14.00 2.52 1.60
N PRO A 244 -12.97 2.98 0.88
CA PRO A 244 -11.75 2.21 0.74
C PRO A 244 -11.06 2.07 2.08
N HIS A 245 -10.36 0.94 2.28
CA HIS A 245 -9.34 0.92 3.32
C HIS A 245 -8.29 2.00 2.99
N PRO A 246 -7.90 2.89 3.93
CA PRO A 246 -7.00 4.00 3.64
C PRO A 246 -5.68 3.59 2.97
N PHE A 247 -5.13 2.44 3.37
CA PHE A 247 -3.92 1.90 2.74
C PHE A 247 -4.11 1.58 1.24
N TRP A 248 -5.27 1.10 0.81
CA TRP A 248 -5.53 0.88 -0.62
C TRP A 248 -5.47 2.19 -1.39
N SER A 249 -6.06 3.27 -0.85
CA SER A 249 -5.97 4.60 -1.46
C SER A 249 -4.51 5.06 -1.59
N VAL A 250 -3.74 4.93 -0.51
CA VAL A 250 -2.30 5.29 -0.49
C VAL A 250 -1.49 4.47 -1.49
N ARG A 251 -1.67 3.15 -1.52
CA ARG A 251 -0.96 2.23 -2.41
C ARG A 251 -1.26 2.52 -3.88
N LEU A 252 -2.51 2.78 -4.23
CA LEU A 252 -2.87 3.11 -5.61
C LEU A 252 -2.35 4.50 -6.02
N LEU A 253 -2.45 5.49 -5.14
CA LEU A 253 -1.92 6.83 -5.38
C LEU A 253 -0.39 6.80 -5.62
N SER A 254 0.36 6.04 -4.81
CA SER A 254 1.82 5.95 -4.92
C SER A 254 2.31 5.18 -6.16
N LEU A 255 1.54 4.21 -6.64
CA LEU A 255 1.89 3.40 -7.81
C LEU A 255 1.49 4.08 -9.13
N HIS A 256 0.26 4.59 -9.22
CA HIS A 256 -0.26 5.15 -10.47
C HIS A 256 0.20 6.59 -10.69
N ARG A 257 0.24 7.42 -9.64
CA ARG A 257 0.76 8.81 -9.64
C ARG A 257 0.18 9.75 -10.72
N ARG A 258 -0.93 9.38 -11.36
CA ARG A 258 -1.65 10.18 -12.36
C ARG A 258 -3.14 9.88 -12.36
N CYS A 259 -3.94 10.83 -12.84
CA CYS A 259 -5.37 10.63 -13.04
C CYS A 259 -5.63 9.57 -14.12
N GLU A 260 -6.44 8.56 -13.81
CA GLU A 260 -6.80 7.45 -14.71
C GLU A 260 -8.08 7.74 -15.53
N TYR A 261 -8.36 9.00 -15.85
CA TYR A 261 -9.52 9.34 -16.67
C TYR A 261 -9.34 8.85 -18.11
N GLU A 262 -10.31 8.09 -18.62
CA GLU A 262 -10.24 7.42 -19.94
C GLU A 262 -10.12 8.40 -21.11
N GLY A 263 -10.66 9.62 -20.98
CA GLY A 263 -10.53 10.68 -21.99
C GLY A 263 -9.14 11.36 -22.02
N GLY A 264 -8.21 10.93 -21.16
CA GLY A 264 -6.90 11.55 -20.99
C GLY A 264 -6.93 12.70 -19.99
N CYS A 265 -5.91 12.77 -19.13
CA CYS A 265 -5.72 13.86 -18.18
C CYS A 265 -4.22 14.04 -17.92
N ASP A 266 -3.76 15.28 -17.87
CA ASP A 266 -2.38 15.68 -17.62
C ASP A 266 -2.05 15.82 -16.12
N LYS A 267 -3.04 15.66 -15.25
CA LYS A 267 -2.88 15.76 -13.80
C LYS A 267 -2.11 14.57 -13.25
N THR A 268 -0.99 14.87 -12.62
CA THR A 268 -0.10 13.95 -11.90
C THR A 268 0.11 14.46 -10.47
N VAL A 269 0.72 13.64 -9.61
CA VAL A 269 1.09 14.08 -8.25
C VAL A 269 2.04 15.29 -8.24
N GLU A 270 2.74 15.56 -9.35
CA GLU A 270 3.67 16.69 -9.47
C GLU A 270 2.97 18.02 -9.72
N ASN A 271 1.73 18.02 -10.23
CA ASN A 271 1.02 19.24 -10.62
C ASN A 271 -0.39 19.36 -10.03
N SER A 272 -0.91 18.33 -9.38
CA SER A 272 -2.25 18.33 -8.79
C SER A 272 -2.32 17.38 -7.60
N GLU A 273 -3.17 17.73 -6.64
CA GLU A 273 -3.62 16.75 -5.67
C GLU A 273 -4.53 15.72 -6.36
N LEU A 274 -4.24 14.44 -6.13
CA LEU A 274 -5.01 13.30 -6.59
C LEU A 274 -5.74 12.65 -5.41
N THR A 275 -6.81 11.94 -5.73
CA THR A 275 -7.61 11.14 -4.80
C THR A 275 -8.01 9.82 -5.46
N VAL A 276 -8.84 9.03 -4.78
CA VAL A 276 -9.44 7.83 -5.35
C VAL A 276 -10.95 7.98 -5.47
N THR A 277 -11.53 7.28 -6.43
CA THR A 277 -12.98 7.14 -6.62
C THR A 277 -13.30 5.75 -7.16
N SER A 278 -14.58 5.41 -7.30
CA SER A 278 -14.97 4.12 -7.89
C SER A 278 -14.90 4.13 -9.43
N ARG A 279 -14.62 2.96 -10.02
CA ARG A 279 -14.79 2.70 -11.46
C ARG A 279 -16.26 2.49 -11.79
N HIS A 280 -16.92 1.67 -10.98
CA HIS A 280 -18.34 1.38 -11.04
C HIS A 280 -19.04 2.04 -9.85
N GLN A 281 -19.95 2.99 -10.13
CA GLN A 281 -20.58 3.86 -9.12
C GLN A 281 -21.33 3.08 -8.03
N GLU A 282 -22.01 2.00 -8.42
CA GLU A 282 -22.76 1.12 -7.51
C GLU A 282 -21.89 0.01 -6.88
N GLY A 283 -20.62 -0.08 -7.26
CA GLY A 283 -19.69 -1.09 -6.77
C GLY A 283 -19.08 -0.74 -5.42
N SER A 284 -18.72 -1.76 -4.65
CA SER A 284 -17.99 -1.55 -3.38
C SER A 284 -16.60 -0.95 -3.59
N MET A 285 -16.09 -0.18 -2.64
CA MET A 285 -14.77 0.49 -2.68
C MET A 285 -13.61 -0.47 -2.34
N ASN A 286 -13.53 -1.58 -3.06
CA ASN A 286 -12.44 -2.56 -2.97
C ASN A 286 -11.34 -2.25 -4.02
N PRO A 287 -10.14 -2.86 -3.92
CA PRO A 287 -9.02 -2.56 -4.83
C PRO A 287 -9.37 -2.61 -6.32
N ILE A 288 -10.16 -3.60 -6.76
CA ILE A 288 -10.57 -3.75 -8.17
C ILE A 288 -11.41 -2.55 -8.64
N ASN A 289 -12.33 -2.09 -7.80
CA ASN A 289 -13.23 -0.99 -8.16
C ASN A 289 -12.63 0.40 -7.91
N LEU A 290 -11.41 0.52 -7.40
CA LEU A 290 -10.77 1.81 -7.18
C LEU A 290 -10.05 2.30 -8.44
N ARG A 291 -10.10 3.62 -8.63
CA ARG A 291 -9.28 4.37 -9.61
C ARG A 291 -8.73 5.65 -9.00
N VAL A 292 -7.52 6.02 -9.40
CA VAL A 292 -6.92 7.32 -9.08
C VAL A 292 -7.52 8.39 -10.00
N THR A 293 -7.95 9.50 -9.41
CA THR A 293 -8.59 10.61 -10.12
C THR A 293 -8.13 11.95 -9.57
N CYS A 294 -8.14 12.97 -10.43
CA CYS A 294 -8.18 14.35 -9.96
C CYS A 294 -9.61 14.74 -9.57
N LEU A 295 -9.79 15.91 -8.94
CA LEU A 295 -11.11 16.40 -8.56
C LEU A 295 -12.00 16.75 -9.75
N ASP A 296 -11.44 17.20 -10.88
CA ASP A 296 -12.20 17.57 -12.08
C ASP A 296 -12.88 16.36 -12.74
N HIS A 297 -12.29 15.17 -12.61
CA HIS A 297 -12.80 13.91 -13.16
C HIS A 297 -13.47 13.02 -12.10
N ASP A 298 -13.70 13.56 -10.90
CA ASP A 298 -14.43 12.88 -9.85
C ASP A 298 -15.94 12.97 -10.07
N HIS A 299 -16.59 11.81 -10.19
CA HIS A 299 -18.04 11.74 -10.43
C HIS A 299 -18.87 12.02 -9.17
N LEU A 300 -18.28 11.97 -7.97
CA LEU A 300 -19.00 12.26 -6.71
C LEU A 300 -19.22 13.76 -6.51
N GLY A 301 -18.37 14.61 -7.08
CA GLY A 301 -18.45 16.07 -6.99
C GLY A 301 -18.61 16.54 -5.53
N SER A 302 -19.60 17.39 -5.26
CA SER A 302 -19.83 17.92 -3.90
C SER A 302 -20.28 16.86 -2.87
N SER A 303 -20.71 15.68 -3.31
CA SER A 303 -21.07 14.58 -2.40
C SER A 303 -19.84 13.89 -1.82
N ARG A 304 -18.62 14.14 -2.35
CA ARG A 304 -17.34 13.68 -1.75
C ARG A 304 -17.05 14.30 -0.39
N PHE A 305 -17.56 15.51 -0.17
CA PHE A 305 -17.14 16.35 0.95
C PHE A 305 -18.19 16.32 2.07
N ILE A 306 -17.79 15.82 3.23
CA ILE A 306 -18.58 15.81 4.47
C ILE A 306 -18.03 16.82 5.46
N SER A 307 -18.84 17.32 6.40
CA SER A 307 -18.32 18.26 7.41
C SER A 307 -17.23 17.61 8.26
N LYS A 308 -16.24 18.40 8.68
CA LYS A 308 -15.12 17.91 9.50
C LYS A 308 -15.62 17.23 10.78
N THR A 309 -16.59 17.82 11.48
CA THR A 309 -17.20 17.23 12.69
C THR A 309 -17.89 15.89 12.41
N PHE A 310 -18.42 15.69 11.20
CA PHE A 310 -18.97 14.39 10.80
C PHE A 310 -17.85 13.38 10.53
N ALA A 311 -16.81 13.78 9.79
CA ALA A 311 -15.65 12.95 9.51
C ALA A 311 -14.93 12.50 10.79
N GLU A 312 -14.73 13.40 11.75
CA GLU A 312 -14.14 13.08 13.06
C GLU A 312 -14.92 11.98 13.78
N ARG A 313 -16.26 12.02 13.75
CA ARG A 313 -17.09 10.96 14.36
C ARG A 313 -16.98 9.60 13.65
N LEU A 314 -16.74 9.61 12.34
CA LEU A 314 -16.65 8.38 11.55
C LEU A 314 -15.27 7.72 11.63
N PHE A 315 -14.20 8.51 11.63
CA PHE A 315 -12.85 8.02 11.39
C PHE A 315 -11.91 8.17 12.59
N LYS A 316 -12.24 9.01 13.58
CA LYS A 316 -11.45 9.14 14.81
C LYS A 316 -11.92 8.06 15.78
N LYS A 317 -11.05 7.08 16.04
CA LYS A 317 -11.24 6.08 17.10
C LYS A 317 -10.81 6.68 18.43
#